data_AF-A0A160VJS5-F1
#
_entry.id   AF-A0A160VJS5-F1
#
_cell.length_a   1.000
_cell.length_b   1.000
_cell.length_c   1.000
_cell.angle_alpha   90.00
_cell.angle_beta   90.00
_cell.angle_gamma   90.00
#
_symmetry.space_group_name_H-M   'P 1'
#
loop_
_entity.id
_entity.type
_entity.pdbx_description
1 polymer ?
#
loop_
_entity_poly.entity_id
_entity_poly.type
_entity_poly.pdbx_seq_one_letter_code
_entity_poly.pdbx_strand_id
1 'polypeptide(L)'
;MLWGMLAGGLGFSLGQSVQAYHAWNVDWFQVDWLASFEPNINWWNMMEITFGAIFGCVLALGLWCNRHHIATNSPDEQIALEYKTELSLMAVHIVALATWNFMSFSTFDWFADRALTMGLIPILAILGGRIWPYFVCLPITALPIAGKTLRQLAYRTDNISLLPGWLIYFMIPLIVVTWLAIRLIKRADKKLDGDVFCRLTLIISTIFYFALNWAFFRFPWPWSDWTVRTPSGIIFIICAAGLLLLTFYFDPRRGRWQFNSS
;
A
#
# COMPACT_ATOMS: atom_id res chain seq x y z
N MET A 1 5.29 -16.57 -8.93
CA MET A 1 6.65 -15.98 -8.87
C MET A 1 6.95 -15.11 -10.11
N LEU A 2 6.77 -15.61 -11.34
CA LEU A 2 7.01 -14.86 -12.59
C LEU A 2 6.37 -13.46 -12.62
N TRP A 3 5.06 -13.36 -12.37
CA TRP A 3 4.35 -12.08 -12.42
C TRP A 3 4.89 -11.04 -11.44
N GLY A 4 5.35 -11.46 -10.25
CA GLY A 4 5.98 -10.56 -9.29
C GLY A 4 7.34 -10.04 -9.77
N MET A 5 8.14 -10.92 -10.41
CA MET A 5 9.42 -10.52 -11.02
C MET A 5 9.22 -9.55 -12.19
N LEU A 6 8.23 -9.83 -13.05
CA LEU A 6 7.88 -8.95 -14.17
C LEU A 6 7.35 -7.60 -13.67
N ALA A 7 6.46 -7.60 -12.68
CA ALA A 7 5.92 -6.38 -12.09
C ALA A 7 7.05 -5.51 -11.50
N GLY A 8 7.96 -6.10 -10.73
CA GLY A 8 9.11 -5.39 -10.16
C GLY A 8 10.07 -4.88 -11.23
N GLY A 9 10.49 -5.74 -12.16
CA GLY A 9 11.45 -5.41 -13.20
C GLY A 9 10.95 -4.35 -14.18
N LEU A 10 9.73 -4.52 -14.71
CA LEU A 10 9.12 -3.56 -15.62
C LEU A 10 8.76 -2.27 -14.89
N GLY A 11 8.15 -2.37 -13.70
CA GLY A 11 7.80 -1.20 -12.91
C GLY A 11 9.02 -0.34 -12.62
N PHE A 12 10.12 -0.94 -12.16
CA PHE A 12 11.31 -0.19 -11.80
C PHE A 12 11.97 0.43 -13.03
N SER A 13 12.14 -0.36 -14.10
CA SER A 13 12.79 0.12 -15.33
C SER A 13 12.01 1.28 -15.97
N LEU A 14 10.69 1.16 -16.06
CA LEU A 14 9.85 2.19 -16.67
C LEU A 14 9.68 3.41 -15.77
N GLY A 15 9.58 3.24 -14.45
CA GLY A 15 9.64 4.37 -13.52
C GLY A 15 10.95 5.14 -13.65
N GLN A 16 12.08 4.44 -13.60
CA GLN A 16 13.41 5.06 -13.76
C GLN A 16 13.57 5.72 -15.13
N SER A 17 12.97 5.15 -16.18
CA SER A 17 12.98 5.76 -17.52
C SER A 17 12.31 7.14 -17.54
N VAL A 18 11.21 7.35 -16.79
CA VAL A 18 10.57 8.67 -16.67
C VAL A 18 11.52 9.68 -16.03
N GLN A 19 12.19 9.29 -14.94
CA GLN A 19 13.14 10.15 -14.25
C GLN A 19 14.36 10.47 -15.12
N ALA A 20 14.93 9.45 -15.78
CA ALA A 20 16.08 9.60 -16.67
C ALA A 20 15.75 10.47 -17.89
N TYR A 21 14.54 10.32 -18.45
CA TYR A 21 14.10 11.12 -19.57
C TYR A 21 14.03 12.61 -19.22
N HIS A 22 13.48 12.97 -18.06
CA HIS A 22 13.52 14.36 -17.59
C HIS A 22 14.96 14.84 -17.40
N ALA A 23 15.80 14.05 -16.72
CA ALA A 23 17.19 14.43 -16.43
C ALA A 23 18.04 14.68 -17.68
N TRP A 24 17.77 13.99 -18.80
CA TRP A 24 18.50 14.17 -20.06
C TRP A 24 17.88 15.20 -21.01
N ASN A 25 16.65 15.63 -20.78
CA ASN A 25 15.93 16.54 -21.68
C ASN A 25 15.34 17.74 -20.92
N VAL A 26 16.03 18.24 -19.89
CA VAL A 26 15.55 19.33 -19.02
C VAL A 26 15.09 20.55 -19.83
N ASP A 27 15.84 20.91 -20.87
CA ASP A 27 15.54 22.06 -21.74
C ASP A 27 14.15 21.96 -22.38
N TRP A 28 13.63 20.74 -22.61
CA TRP A 28 12.32 20.52 -23.21
C TRP A 28 11.17 20.78 -22.23
N PHE A 29 11.47 20.80 -20.93
CA PHE A 29 10.50 21.11 -19.88
C PHE A 29 10.58 22.57 -19.43
N GLN A 30 11.57 23.32 -19.90
CA GLN A 30 11.75 24.76 -19.63
C GLN A 30 11.17 25.66 -20.73
N VAL A 31 10.42 25.10 -21.67
CA VAL A 31 9.75 25.85 -22.75
C VAL A 31 8.24 25.95 -22.54
N ASP A 32 7.67 27.06 -23.01
CA ASP A 32 6.23 27.32 -23.08
C ASP A 32 5.46 27.05 -21.77
N TRP A 33 4.31 26.39 -21.85
CA TRP A 33 3.44 26.10 -20.71
C TRP A 33 4.05 25.07 -19.74
N LEU A 34 4.98 24.23 -20.20
CA LEU A 34 5.67 23.24 -19.36
C LEU A 34 6.60 23.92 -18.36
N ALA A 35 7.23 25.04 -18.74
CA ALA A 35 8.10 25.81 -17.85
C ALA A 35 7.37 26.32 -16.58
N SER A 36 6.07 26.59 -16.68
CA SER A 36 5.24 27.01 -15.54
C SER A 36 4.85 25.85 -14.62
N PHE A 37 4.93 24.61 -15.12
CA PHE A 37 4.47 23.42 -14.41
C PHE A 37 5.64 22.60 -13.84
N GLU A 38 6.77 22.58 -14.53
CA GLU A 38 7.99 21.83 -14.19
C GLU A 38 8.44 22.04 -12.73
N PRO A 39 8.48 23.28 -12.17
CA PRO A 39 8.92 23.49 -10.79
C PRO A 39 8.02 22.83 -9.75
N ASN A 40 6.79 22.50 -10.11
CA ASN A 40 5.81 21.84 -9.25
C ASN A 40 5.84 20.30 -9.40
N ILE A 41 6.65 19.74 -10.31
CA ILE A 41 6.80 18.29 -10.45
C ILE A 41 7.95 17.80 -9.59
N ASN A 42 7.65 16.94 -8.62
CA ASN A 42 8.65 16.07 -8.04
C ASN A 42 8.84 14.82 -8.93
N TRP A 43 9.92 14.79 -9.71
CA TRP A 43 10.21 13.70 -10.65
C TRP A 43 10.52 12.36 -9.97
N TRP A 44 11.03 12.39 -8.74
CA TRP A 44 11.16 11.18 -7.91
C TRP A 44 9.79 10.58 -7.60
N ASN A 45 8.83 11.40 -7.20
CA ASN A 45 7.45 10.93 -6.99
C ASN A 45 6.80 10.44 -8.29
N MET A 46 7.06 11.10 -9.42
CA MET A 46 6.53 10.63 -10.71
C MET A 46 7.10 9.26 -11.07
N MET A 47 8.38 9.02 -10.78
CA MET A 47 9.00 7.70 -10.89
C MET A 47 8.30 6.67 -10.00
N GLU A 48 8.07 6.97 -8.72
CA GLU A 48 7.42 6.04 -7.78
C GLU A 48 5.95 5.76 -8.15
N ILE A 49 5.22 6.77 -8.63
CA ILE A 49 3.85 6.62 -9.12
C ILE A 49 3.82 5.74 -10.37
N THR A 50 4.71 5.98 -11.32
CA THR A 50 4.81 5.20 -12.56
C THR A 50 5.19 3.76 -12.24
N PHE A 51 6.17 3.56 -11.36
CA PHE A 51 6.54 2.25 -10.83
C PHE A 51 5.31 1.54 -10.25
N GLY A 52 4.59 2.18 -9.33
CA GLY A 52 3.45 1.60 -8.65
C GLY A 52 2.30 1.26 -9.61
N ALA A 53 2.03 2.13 -10.59
CA ALA A 53 1.01 1.91 -11.60
C ALA A 53 1.31 0.66 -12.44
N ILE A 54 2.52 0.56 -12.97
CA ILE A 54 2.95 -0.56 -13.81
C ILE A 54 3.01 -1.85 -12.99
N PHE A 55 3.59 -1.79 -11.79
CA PHE A 55 3.65 -2.91 -10.87
C PHE A 55 2.24 -3.45 -10.57
N GLY A 56 1.31 -2.56 -10.22
CA GLY A 56 -0.09 -2.89 -9.96
C GLY A 56 -0.79 -3.48 -11.18
N CYS A 57 -0.63 -2.89 -12.37
CA CYS A 57 -1.21 -3.40 -13.61
C CYS A 57 -0.71 -4.80 -13.97
N VAL A 58 0.60 -5.04 -13.88
CA VAL A 58 1.20 -6.35 -14.20
C VAL A 58 0.76 -7.40 -13.19
N LEU A 59 0.69 -7.08 -11.90
CA LEU A 59 0.16 -7.99 -10.89
C LEU A 59 -1.32 -8.29 -11.10
N ALA A 60 -2.14 -7.27 -11.37
CA ALA A 60 -3.56 -7.45 -11.64
C ALA A 60 -3.80 -8.32 -12.87
N LEU A 61 -3.04 -8.10 -13.95
CA LEU A 61 -3.06 -8.94 -15.14
C LEU A 61 -2.65 -10.38 -14.81
N GLY A 62 -1.60 -10.56 -14.01
CA GLY A 62 -1.15 -11.86 -13.57
C GLY A 62 -2.20 -12.61 -12.76
N LEU A 63 -2.84 -11.95 -11.80
CA LEU A 63 -3.96 -12.50 -11.04
C LEU A 63 -5.13 -12.86 -11.96
N TRP A 64 -5.47 -11.99 -12.91
CA TRP A 64 -6.55 -12.23 -13.87
C TRP A 64 -6.29 -13.44 -14.75
N CYS A 65 -5.09 -13.56 -15.32
CA CYS A 65 -4.68 -14.69 -16.16
C CYS A 65 -4.68 -16.01 -15.38
N ASN A 66 -4.38 -15.97 -14.07
CA ASN A 66 -4.27 -17.15 -13.22
C ASN A 66 -5.49 -17.37 -12.30
N ARG A 67 -6.58 -16.62 -12.50
CA ARG A 67 -7.77 -16.67 -11.63
C ARG A 67 -8.35 -18.07 -11.45
N HIS A 68 -8.23 -18.93 -12.47
CA HIS A 68 -8.72 -20.31 -12.44
C HIS A 68 -7.93 -21.20 -11.47
N HIS A 69 -6.67 -20.84 -11.14
CA HIS A 69 -5.86 -21.55 -10.14
C HIS A 69 -6.12 -21.09 -8.70
N ILE A 70 -6.75 -19.91 -8.52
CA ILE A 70 -7.03 -19.33 -7.20
C ILE A 70 -8.36 -19.84 -6.64
N ALA A 71 -9.29 -20.22 -7.52
CA ALA A 71 -10.68 -20.57 -7.18
C ALA A 71 -10.90 -22.01 -6.70
N THR A 72 -9.86 -22.85 -6.61
CA THR A 72 -10.02 -24.28 -6.29
C THR A 72 -9.77 -24.57 -4.83
N ASN A 73 -10.85 -24.84 -4.07
CA ASN A 73 -10.79 -25.52 -2.78
C ASN A 73 -10.41 -27.00 -3.02
N SER A 74 -9.14 -27.26 -3.29
CA SER A 74 -8.60 -28.61 -3.20
C SER A 74 -8.28 -28.88 -1.72
N PRO A 75 -8.88 -29.90 -1.09
CA PRO A 75 -8.69 -30.19 0.33
C PRO A 75 -7.31 -30.79 0.65
N ASP A 76 -6.42 -30.96 -0.33
CA ASP A 76 -5.15 -31.65 -0.14
C ASP A 76 -4.13 -30.76 0.60
N GLU A 77 -3.66 -31.31 1.72
CA GLU A 77 -2.56 -30.85 2.59
C GLU A 77 -2.47 -29.33 2.80
N GLN A 78 -3.39 -28.81 3.62
CA GLN A 78 -3.20 -27.49 4.23
C GLN A 78 -2.06 -27.56 5.23
N ILE A 79 -0.90 -27.00 4.87
CA ILE A 79 0.17 -26.70 5.82
C ILE A 79 -0.44 -25.77 6.87
N ALA A 80 -0.64 -26.25 8.10
CA ALA A 80 -1.23 -25.46 9.18
C ALA A 80 -0.16 -25.15 10.23
N LEU A 81 0.16 -23.87 10.40
CA LEU A 81 1.01 -23.41 11.49
C LEU A 81 0.26 -23.51 12.82
N GLU A 82 0.97 -23.89 13.88
CA GLU A 82 0.45 -23.77 15.23
C GLU A 82 0.22 -22.28 15.55
N TYR A 83 -0.89 -21.98 16.23
CA TYR A 83 -1.27 -20.60 16.60
C TYR A 83 -0.17 -19.85 17.37
N LYS A 84 0.60 -20.56 18.22
CA LYS A 84 1.75 -19.96 18.93
C LYS A 84 2.84 -19.52 17.95
N THR A 85 3.23 -20.39 17.03
CA THR A 85 4.21 -20.09 15.98
C THR A 85 3.74 -18.94 15.10
N GLU A 86 2.45 -18.93 14.77
CA GLU A 86 1.82 -17.85 14.00
C GLU A 86 1.98 -16.48 14.68
N LEU A 87 1.70 -16.40 15.99
CA LEU A 87 1.87 -15.18 16.78
C LEU A 87 3.35 -14.81 16.98
N SER A 88 4.23 -15.79 17.23
CA SER A 88 5.66 -15.56 17.40
C SER A 88 6.30 -14.98 16.14
N LEU A 89 5.99 -15.54 14.97
CA LEU A 89 6.45 -15.01 13.68
C LEU A 89 5.94 -13.59 13.45
N MET A 90 4.71 -13.28 13.90
CA MET A 90 4.11 -11.97 13.70
C MET A 90 4.82 -10.93 14.57
N ALA A 91 5.10 -11.27 15.83
CA ALA A 91 5.89 -10.43 16.72
C ALA A 91 7.29 -10.15 16.13
N VAL A 92 7.98 -11.19 15.66
CA VAL A 92 9.28 -11.04 14.99
C VAL A 92 9.19 -10.12 13.77
N HIS A 93 8.17 -10.30 12.93
CA HIS A 93 7.99 -9.48 11.73
C HIS A 93 7.68 -8.02 12.06
N ILE A 94 6.82 -7.75 13.05
CA ILE A 94 6.50 -6.38 13.48
C ILE A 94 7.74 -5.68 14.05
N VAL A 95 8.52 -6.37 14.90
CA VAL A 95 9.77 -5.82 15.44
C VAL A 95 10.74 -5.50 14.30
N ALA A 96 10.96 -6.45 13.39
CA ALA A 96 11.85 -6.24 12.26
C ALA A 96 11.39 -5.05 11.38
N LEU A 97 10.08 -4.95 11.11
CA LEU A 97 9.50 -3.87 10.31
C LEU A 97 9.67 -2.50 10.99
N ALA A 98 9.45 -2.43 12.31
CA ALA A 98 9.61 -1.21 13.09
C ALA A 98 11.08 -0.79 13.18
N THR A 99 11.98 -1.74 13.47
CA THR A 99 13.42 -1.48 13.51
C THR A 99 13.92 -0.94 12.18
N TRP A 100 13.53 -1.55 11.04
CA TRP A 100 13.93 -1.04 9.73
C TRP A 100 13.43 0.40 9.50
N ASN A 101 12.14 0.65 9.72
CA ASN A 101 11.57 1.94 9.32
C ASN A 101 11.98 3.10 10.23
N PHE A 102 12.37 2.83 11.48
CA PHE A 102 12.52 3.87 12.50
C PHE A 102 13.88 3.87 13.22
N MET A 103 14.70 2.85 13.05
CA MET A 103 16.03 2.75 13.65
C MET A 103 17.08 2.52 12.55
N SER A 104 18.32 2.92 12.78
CA SER A 104 19.43 2.66 11.87
C SER A 104 20.46 1.81 12.60
N PHE A 105 20.57 0.53 12.25
CA PHE A 105 21.58 -0.38 12.78
C PHE A 105 22.29 -1.02 11.61
N SER A 106 23.57 -0.72 11.41
CA SER A 106 24.33 -1.18 10.24
C SER A 106 24.24 -2.69 9.97
N THR A 107 24.26 -3.52 11.01
CA THR A 107 24.11 -4.97 10.91
C THR A 107 22.70 -5.40 10.49
N PHE A 108 21.68 -4.69 10.98
CA PHE A 108 20.29 -4.97 10.65
C PHE A 108 19.96 -4.45 9.25
N ASP A 109 20.46 -3.29 8.85
CA ASP A 109 20.29 -2.71 7.53
C ASP A 109 20.84 -3.68 6.47
N TRP A 110 22.04 -4.24 6.65
CA TRP A 110 22.58 -5.27 5.75
C TRP A 110 21.72 -6.53 5.62
N PHE A 111 21.05 -6.95 6.71
CA PHE A 111 20.18 -8.11 6.71
C PHE A 111 18.78 -7.80 6.16
N ALA A 112 18.25 -6.63 6.45
CA ALA A 112 16.93 -6.16 6.06
C ALA A 112 16.89 -5.74 4.58
N ASP A 113 17.96 -5.09 4.09
CA ASP A 113 18.14 -4.72 2.68
C ASP A 113 18.12 -5.92 1.74
N ARG A 114 18.32 -7.14 2.27
CA ARG A 114 17.96 -8.37 1.58
C ARG A 114 16.45 -8.54 1.61
N ALA A 115 15.76 -7.85 0.69
CA ALA A 115 14.30 -7.82 0.50
C ALA A 115 13.57 -9.17 0.64
N LEU A 116 14.30 -10.28 0.41
CA LEU A 116 13.86 -11.65 0.69
C LEU A 116 13.34 -11.87 2.12
N THR A 117 13.98 -11.33 3.15
CA THR A 117 13.58 -11.63 4.55
C THR A 117 12.25 -10.99 4.92
N MET A 118 11.97 -9.77 4.43
CA MET A 118 10.70 -9.08 4.64
C MET A 118 9.56 -9.61 3.80
N GLY A 119 9.83 -10.22 2.64
CA GLY A 119 8.81 -10.88 1.82
C GLY A 119 8.55 -12.33 2.24
N LEU A 120 9.59 -13.07 2.63
CA LEU A 120 9.50 -14.50 2.90
C LEU A 120 8.69 -14.82 4.15
N ILE A 121 8.87 -14.08 5.25
CA ILE A 121 8.11 -14.31 6.48
C ILE A 121 6.60 -14.13 6.23
N PRO A 122 6.11 -13.01 5.67
CA PRO A 122 4.70 -12.87 5.32
C PRO A 122 4.22 -13.94 4.34
N ILE A 123 4.99 -14.32 3.32
CA ILE A 123 4.56 -15.35 2.35
C ILE A 123 4.34 -16.68 3.07
N LEU A 124 5.33 -17.17 3.82
CA LEU A 124 5.23 -18.45 4.53
C LEU A 124 4.09 -18.42 5.55
N ALA A 125 3.93 -17.31 6.25
CA ALA A 125 2.91 -17.18 7.28
C ALA A 125 1.50 -16.96 6.71
N ILE A 126 1.35 -16.38 5.51
CA ILE A 126 0.08 -16.33 4.77
C ILE A 126 -0.29 -17.73 4.24
N LEU A 127 0.69 -18.48 3.74
CA LEU A 127 0.45 -19.83 3.22
C LEU A 127 0.09 -20.82 4.33
N GLY A 128 0.71 -20.69 5.51
CA GLY A 128 0.52 -21.60 6.63
C GLY A 128 -0.41 -21.12 7.75
N GLY A 129 -0.71 -19.81 7.80
CA GLY A 129 -1.40 -19.16 8.91
C GLY A 129 -2.84 -18.78 8.60
N ARG A 130 -3.66 -18.72 9.64
CA ARG A 130 -5.10 -18.42 9.57
C ARG A 130 -5.40 -16.93 9.69
N ILE A 131 -4.59 -16.19 10.46
CA ILE A 131 -4.81 -14.77 10.77
C ILE A 131 -3.92 -13.84 9.94
N TRP A 132 -2.79 -14.33 9.41
CA TRP A 132 -1.84 -13.52 8.66
C TRP A 132 -2.39 -12.80 7.43
N PRO A 133 -3.25 -13.41 6.58
CA PRO A 133 -3.82 -12.69 5.44
C PRO A 133 -4.52 -11.38 5.85
N TYR A 134 -5.18 -11.39 7.01
CA TYR A 134 -5.88 -10.23 7.57
C TYR A 134 -4.93 -9.21 8.20
N PHE A 135 -3.98 -9.68 9.02
CA PHE A 135 -3.05 -8.80 9.72
C PHE A 135 -2.03 -8.16 8.78
N VAL A 136 -1.53 -8.90 7.78
CA VAL A 136 -0.63 -8.37 6.77
C VAL A 136 -1.32 -7.25 6.01
N CYS A 137 -2.47 -7.51 5.39
CA CYS A 137 -3.14 -6.54 4.52
C CYS A 137 -3.64 -5.27 5.23
N LEU A 138 -3.82 -5.32 6.56
CA LEU A 138 -4.35 -4.21 7.34
C LEU A 138 -3.29 -3.63 8.31
N PRO A 139 -3.20 -4.03 9.60
CA PRO A 139 -2.36 -3.33 10.56
C PRO A 139 -0.86 -3.41 10.28
N ILE A 140 -0.35 -4.53 9.78
CA ILE A 140 1.10 -4.71 9.59
C ILE A 140 1.60 -3.79 8.47
N THR A 141 0.98 -3.80 7.29
CA THR A 141 1.39 -2.90 6.21
C THR A 141 1.07 -1.43 6.56
N ALA A 142 0.01 -1.15 7.33
CA ALA A 142 -0.32 0.20 7.79
C ALA A 142 0.70 0.83 8.76
N LEU A 143 1.42 0.02 9.54
CA LEU A 143 2.31 0.48 10.59
C LEU A 143 3.43 1.42 10.10
N PRO A 144 4.17 1.11 9.01
CA PRO A 144 5.16 2.03 8.46
C PRO A 144 4.61 3.40 8.07
N ILE A 145 3.46 3.47 7.38
CA ILE A 145 2.93 4.76 6.93
C ILE A 145 2.39 5.59 8.10
N ALA A 146 1.74 4.95 9.08
CA ALA A 146 1.30 5.62 10.31
C ALA A 146 2.48 6.20 11.09
N GLY A 147 3.54 5.39 11.30
CA GLY A 147 4.73 5.86 12.00
C GLY A 147 5.52 6.92 11.24
N LYS A 148 5.64 6.83 9.90
CA LYS A 148 6.27 7.87 9.06
C LYS A 148 5.48 9.17 9.11
N THR A 149 4.15 9.11 9.11
CA THR A 149 3.26 10.28 9.24
C THR A 149 3.44 10.96 10.59
N LEU A 150 3.41 10.19 11.68
CA LEU A 150 3.71 10.68 13.03
C LEU A 150 5.09 11.35 13.09
N ARG A 151 6.14 10.65 12.62
CA ARG A 151 7.52 11.16 12.65
C ARG A 151 7.65 12.46 11.85
N GLN A 152 7.01 12.54 10.70
CA GLN A 152 7.07 13.73 9.86
C GLN A 152 6.37 14.92 10.52
N LEU A 153 5.12 14.74 10.98
CA LEU A 153 4.28 15.84 11.45
C LEU A 153 4.59 16.30 12.88
N ALA A 154 4.96 15.37 13.77
CA ALA A 154 5.11 15.66 15.20
C ALA A 154 6.55 15.74 15.69
N TYR A 155 7.53 15.24 14.92
CA TYR A 155 8.95 15.23 15.33
C TYR A 155 9.88 15.97 14.37
N ARG A 156 9.55 16.07 13.08
CA ARG A 156 10.43 16.71 12.08
C ARG A 156 10.04 18.13 11.74
N THR A 157 8.74 18.40 11.66
CA THR A 157 8.24 19.73 11.27
C THR A 157 7.49 20.44 12.38
N ASP A 158 7.24 19.77 13.51
CA ASP A 158 6.46 20.29 14.65
C ASP A 158 5.11 20.91 14.26
N ASN A 159 4.51 20.42 13.16
CA ASN A 159 3.22 20.90 12.66
C ASN A 159 2.08 20.56 13.64
N ILE A 160 2.25 19.48 14.39
CA ILE A 160 1.27 18.93 15.33
C ILE A 160 2.01 18.56 16.60
N SER A 161 1.43 18.85 17.76
CA SER A 161 2.05 18.47 19.04
C SER A 161 2.08 16.94 19.20
N LEU A 162 2.99 16.46 20.06
CA LEU A 162 3.25 15.03 20.24
C LEU A 162 1.99 14.23 20.57
N LEU A 163 1.18 14.69 21.52
CA LEU A 163 -0.01 13.98 21.99
C LEU A 163 -1.04 13.73 20.85
N PRO A 164 -1.54 14.76 20.13
CA PRO A 164 -2.44 14.55 19.00
C PRO A 164 -1.75 13.83 17.84
N GLY A 165 -0.45 14.02 17.62
CA GLY A 165 0.33 13.24 16.66
C GLY A 165 0.17 11.73 16.92
N TRP A 166 0.48 11.29 18.14
CA TRP A 166 0.40 9.89 18.54
C TRP A 166 -1.03 9.35 18.53
N LEU A 167 -2.00 10.11 19.02
CA LEU A 167 -3.39 9.66 19.08
C LEU A 167 -4.01 9.55 17.68
N ILE A 168 -3.95 10.63 16.90
CA ILE A 168 -4.71 10.76 15.64
C ILE A 168 -4.04 10.02 14.49
N TYR A 169 -2.70 10.06 14.39
CA TYR A 169 -1.99 9.50 13.22
C TYR A 169 -1.38 8.13 13.45
N PHE A 170 -1.28 7.67 14.70
CA PHE A 170 -0.68 6.37 15.02
C PHE A 170 -1.63 5.42 15.74
N MET A 171 -2.07 5.76 16.96
CA MET A 171 -2.86 4.85 17.79
C MET A 171 -4.27 4.60 17.25
N ILE A 172 -5.06 5.64 17.02
CA ILE A 172 -6.44 5.49 16.52
C ILE A 172 -6.45 4.74 15.18
N PRO A 173 -5.65 5.12 14.16
CA PRO A 173 -5.64 4.43 12.89
C PRO A 173 -5.28 2.95 13.04
N LEU A 174 -4.24 2.62 13.81
CA LEU A 174 -3.81 1.22 14.03
C LEU A 174 -4.83 0.40 14.82
N ILE A 175 -5.47 0.98 15.83
CA ILE A 175 -6.56 0.32 16.59
C ILE A 175 -7.72 -0.01 15.65
N VAL A 176 -8.13 0.93 14.79
CA VAL A 176 -9.24 0.73 13.85
C VAL A 176 -8.93 -0.40 12.87
N VAL A 177 -7.78 -0.38 12.20
CA VAL A 177 -7.44 -1.43 11.21
C VAL A 177 -7.18 -2.79 11.86
N THR A 178 -6.66 -2.82 13.09
CA THR A 178 -6.50 -4.06 13.87
C THR A 178 -7.85 -4.64 14.26
N TRP A 179 -8.77 -3.80 14.75
CA TRP A 179 -10.12 -4.23 15.09
C TRP A 179 -10.90 -4.73 13.87
N LEU A 180 -10.73 -4.08 12.72
CA LEU A 180 -11.30 -4.54 11.44
C LEU A 180 -10.74 -5.90 11.04
N ALA A 181 -9.42 -6.11 11.15
CA ALA A 181 -8.79 -7.41 10.89
C ALA A 181 -9.37 -8.51 11.79
N ILE A 182 -9.48 -8.26 13.10
CA ILE A 182 -10.09 -9.20 14.06
C ILE A 182 -11.55 -9.50 13.71
N ARG A 183 -12.32 -8.49 13.29
CA ARG A 183 -13.71 -8.68 12.85
C ARG A 183 -13.81 -9.56 11.60
N LEU A 184 -12.90 -9.39 10.64
CA LEU A 184 -12.85 -10.21 9.44
C LEU A 184 -12.48 -11.66 9.77
N ILE A 185 -11.49 -11.87 10.64
CA ILE A 185 -11.10 -13.21 11.14
C ILE A 185 -12.30 -13.92 11.79
N LYS A 186 -13.00 -13.25 12.72
CA LYS A 186 -14.18 -13.84 13.40
C LYS A 186 -15.34 -14.16 12.45
N ARG A 187 -15.40 -13.51 11.29
CA ARG A 187 -16.42 -13.77 10.27
C ARG A 187 -15.94 -14.79 9.22
N ALA A 188 -14.64 -15.05 9.10
CA ALA A 188 -14.08 -16.07 8.22
C ALA A 188 -14.64 -17.46 8.55
N ASP A 189 -14.78 -17.77 9.84
CA ASP A 189 -15.42 -19.01 10.34
C ASP A 189 -16.88 -19.18 9.86
N LYS A 190 -17.51 -18.11 9.36
CA LYS A 190 -18.88 -18.13 8.81
C LYS A 190 -18.93 -18.21 7.28
N LYS A 191 -17.87 -18.73 6.63
CA LYS A 191 -17.71 -18.83 5.17
C LYS A 191 -17.74 -17.47 4.47
N LEU A 192 -16.91 -16.54 4.93
CA LEU A 192 -16.76 -15.28 4.21
C LEU A 192 -16.17 -15.54 2.82
N ASP A 193 -16.81 -14.99 1.80
CA ASP A 193 -16.37 -15.10 0.42
C ASP A 193 -15.09 -14.27 0.21
N GLY A 194 -14.08 -14.84 -0.47
CA GLY A 194 -12.80 -14.17 -0.71
C GLY A 194 -12.97 -12.82 -1.41
N ASP A 195 -13.98 -12.71 -2.29
CA ASP A 195 -14.34 -11.47 -2.96
C ASP A 195 -14.73 -10.36 -1.97
N VAL A 196 -15.51 -10.70 -0.93
CA VAL A 196 -15.95 -9.74 0.09
C VAL A 196 -14.76 -9.29 0.93
N PHE A 197 -13.86 -10.21 1.28
CA PHE A 197 -12.64 -9.88 1.99
C PHE A 197 -11.74 -8.93 1.19
N CYS A 198 -11.46 -9.25 -0.08
CA CYS A 198 -10.64 -8.43 -0.96
C CYS A 198 -11.26 -7.04 -1.17
N ARG A 199 -12.56 -6.97 -1.43
CA ARG A 199 -13.30 -5.71 -1.62
C ARG A 199 -13.22 -4.81 -0.39
N LEU A 200 -13.54 -5.34 0.79
CA LEU A 200 -13.51 -4.56 2.05
C LEU A 200 -12.10 -4.09 2.38
N THR A 201 -11.12 -4.98 2.28
CA THR A 201 -9.72 -4.66 2.56
C THR A 201 -9.20 -3.60 1.61
N LEU A 202 -9.54 -3.68 0.31
CA LEU A 202 -9.15 -2.67 -0.67
C LEU A 202 -9.75 -1.30 -0.36
N ILE A 203 -11.04 -1.24 0.01
CA ILE A 203 -11.69 0.03 0.41
C ILE A 203 -10.99 0.63 1.64
N ILE A 204 -10.81 -0.17 2.70
CA ILE A 204 -10.20 0.28 3.96
C ILE A 204 -8.78 0.77 3.70
N SER A 205 -7.96 -0.02 3.00
CA SER A 205 -6.58 0.36 2.66
C SER A 205 -6.54 1.60 1.79
N THR A 206 -7.42 1.74 0.79
CA THR A 206 -7.47 2.94 -0.06
C THR A 206 -7.73 4.20 0.77
N ILE A 207 -8.76 4.18 1.62
CA ILE A 207 -9.10 5.33 2.48
C ILE A 207 -7.97 5.63 3.46
N PHE A 208 -7.44 4.59 4.10
CA PHE A 208 -6.42 4.71 5.13
C PHE A 208 -5.11 5.28 4.59
N TYR A 209 -4.60 4.68 3.50
CA TYR A 209 -3.39 5.16 2.85
C TYR A 209 -3.58 6.52 2.23
N PHE A 210 -4.77 6.80 1.67
CA PHE A 210 -5.10 8.13 1.18
C PHE A 210 -4.96 9.15 2.31
N ALA A 211 -5.69 8.97 3.42
CA ALA A 211 -5.69 9.91 4.53
C ALA A 211 -4.30 10.16 5.13
N LEU A 212 -3.52 9.10 5.39
CA LEU A 212 -2.20 9.25 6.00
C LEU A 212 -1.16 9.85 5.05
N ASN A 213 -1.13 9.43 3.77
CA ASN A 213 -0.23 10.06 2.80
C ASN A 213 -0.62 11.52 2.56
N TRP A 214 -1.92 11.82 2.51
CA TRP A 214 -2.40 13.19 2.36
C TRP A 214 -1.91 14.09 3.50
N ALA A 215 -1.99 13.59 4.73
CA ALA A 215 -1.44 14.27 5.91
C ALA A 215 0.10 14.37 5.87
N PHE A 216 0.79 13.28 5.53
CA PHE A 216 2.26 13.25 5.39
C PHE A 216 2.76 14.29 4.38
N PHE A 217 2.05 14.48 3.27
CA PHE A 217 2.35 15.48 2.25
C PHE A 217 1.82 16.87 2.57
N ARG A 218 1.30 17.11 3.78
CA ARG A 218 0.79 18.40 4.25
C ARG A 218 -0.36 18.94 3.39
N PHE A 219 -1.28 18.06 3.00
CA PHE A 219 -2.52 18.41 2.32
C PHE A 219 -2.29 19.20 1.01
N PRO A 220 -1.68 18.59 -0.02
CA PRO A 220 -1.30 19.27 -1.27
C PRO A 220 -2.52 19.52 -2.17
N TRP A 221 -3.42 20.41 -1.73
CA TRP A 221 -4.67 20.70 -2.42
C TRP A 221 -4.42 21.40 -3.77
N PRO A 222 -5.20 21.07 -4.82
CA PRO A 222 -5.05 21.71 -6.12
C PRO A 222 -5.57 23.16 -6.15
N TRP A 223 -6.36 23.55 -5.16
CA TRP A 223 -6.89 24.92 -4.99
C TRP A 223 -6.09 25.78 -4.00
N SER A 224 -5.00 25.27 -3.43
CA SER A 224 -4.02 26.07 -2.69
C SER A 224 -2.79 26.34 -3.55
N ASP A 225 -1.81 27.09 -3.03
CA ASP A 225 -0.53 27.26 -3.71
C ASP A 225 0.09 25.90 -4.05
N TRP A 226 0.51 25.78 -5.30
CA TRP A 226 1.05 24.53 -5.79
C TRP A 226 2.44 24.30 -5.22
N THR A 227 2.69 23.05 -4.87
CA THR A 227 3.99 22.57 -4.38
C THR A 227 4.47 21.45 -5.28
N VAL A 228 5.72 21.02 -5.08
CA VAL A 228 6.29 19.83 -5.71
C VAL A 228 5.47 18.54 -5.49
N ARG A 229 4.52 18.55 -4.54
CA ARG A 229 3.65 17.41 -4.21
C ARG A 229 2.24 17.52 -4.81
N THR A 230 1.83 18.69 -5.30
CA THR A 230 0.46 18.93 -5.77
C THR A 230 0.10 18.05 -6.98
N PRO A 231 0.95 17.90 -8.02
CA PRO A 231 0.65 16.98 -9.12
C PRO A 231 0.49 15.52 -8.66
N SER A 232 1.39 15.04 -7.78
CA SER A 232 1.26 13.70 -7.17
C SER A 232 -0.05 13.56 -6.38
N GLY A 233 -0.44 14.61 -5.65
CA GLY A 233 -1.69 14.65 -4.90
C GLY A 233 -2.91 14.51 -5.78
N ILE A 234 -2.97 15.23 -6.91
CA ILE A 234 -4.06 15.13 -7.88
C ILE A 234 -4.19 13.70 -8.42
N ILE A 235 -3.07 13.10 -8.86
CA ILE A 235 -3.06 11.71 -9.34
C ILE A 235 -3.60 10.77 -8.25
N PHE A 236 -3.16 10.97 -7.01
CA PHE A 236 -3.57 10.13 -5.90
C PHE A 236 -5.06 10.27 -5.56
N ILE A 237 -5.64 11.48 -5.64
CA ILE A 237 -7.09 11.69 -5.54
C ILE A 237 -7.83 10.91 -6.62
N ILE A 238 -7.41 11.03 -7.88
CA ILE A 238 -8.06 10.37 -9.02
C ILE A 238 -8.01 8.85 -8.85
N CYS A 239 -6.86 8.30 -8.49
CA CYS A 239 -6.69 6.87 -8.24
C CYS A 239 -7.54 6.37 -7.07
N ALA A 240 -7.54 7.09 -5.94
CA ALA A 240 -8.36 6.72 -4.79
C ALA A 240 -9.85 6.76 -5.10
N ALA A 241 -10.31 7.83 -5.77
CA ALA A 241 -11.70 7.95 -6.21
C ALA A 241 -12.08 6.82 -7.19
N GLY A 242 -11.22 6.51 -8.17
CA GLY A 242 -11.43 5.42 -9.12
C GLY A 242 -11.54 4.05 -8.44
N LEU A 243 -10.65 3.75 -7.48
CA LEU A 243 -10.69 2.51 -6.71
C LEU A 243 -11.97 2.41 -5.86
N LEU A 244 -12.37 3.50 -5.21
CA LEU A 244 -13.61 3.53 -4.44
C LEU A 244 -14.85 3.38 -5.34
N LEU A 245 -14.90 4.07 -6.48
CA LEU A 245 -16.00 3.95 -7.43
C LEU A 245 -16.13 2.51 -7.97
N LEU A 246 -15.02 1.90 -8.39
CA LEU A 246 -15.01 0.52 -8.86
C LEU A 246 -15.42 -0.44 -7.75
N THR A 247 -14.85 -0.29 -6.55
CA THR A 247 -15.18 -1.19 -5.44
C THR A 247 -16.62 -1.02 -4.96
N PHE A 248 -17.20 0.17 -4.93
CA PHE A 248 -18.58 0.36 -4.48
C PHE A 248 -19.62 -0.01 -5.53
N TYR A 249 -19.38 0.33 -6.80
CA TYR A 249 -20.42 0.30 -7.83
C TYR A 249 -20.19 -0.73 -8.93
N PHE A 250 -19.01 -1.32 -9.08
CA PHE A 250 -18.79 -2.34 -10.10
C PHE A 250 -19.00 -3.75 -9.53
N ASP A 251 -19.87 -4.53 -10.17
CA ASP A 251 -20.03 -5.96 -9.87
C ASP A 251 -19.15 -6.77 -10.83
N PRO A 252 -18.01 -7.32 -10.34
CA PRO A 252 -17.09 -8.07 -11.19
C PRO A 252 -17.67 -9.41 -11.65
N ARG A 253 -18.65 -9.98 -10.94
CA ARG A 253 -19.25 -11.27 -11.31
C ARG A 253 -20.19 -11.14 -12.50
N ARG A 254 -20.90 -10.01 -12.57
CA ARG A 254 -21.85 -9.72 -13.65
C ARG A 254 -21.25 -8.85 -14.76
N GLY A 255 -20.08 -8.26 -14.52
CA GLY A 255 -19.42 -7.33 -15.44
C GLY A 255 -20.26 -6.06 -15.68
N ARG A 256 -21.01 -5.60 -14.66
CA ARG A 256 -21.97 -4.50 -14.78
C ARG A 256 -21.83 -3.53 -13.62
N TRP A 257 -22.13 -2.25 -13.90
CA TRP A 257 -22.26 -1.23 -12.88
C TRP A 257 -23.61 -1.34 -12.16
N GLN A 258 -23.58 -1.18 -10.84
CA GLN A 258 -24.71 -1.21 -9.93
C GLN A 258 -24.87 0.17 -9.28
N PHE A 259 -25.51 1.10 -9.98
CA PHE A 259 -25.80 2.44 -9.45
C PHE A 259 -27.06 2.48 -8.56
N ASN A 260 -27.85 1.40 -8.56
CA ASN A 260 -29.06 1.28 -7.77
C ASN A 260 -28.83 0.30 -6.62
N SER A 261 -28.53 0.82 -5.44
CA SER A 261 -28.77 0.13 -4.18
C SER A 261 -30.12 0.60 -3.63
N SER A 262 -31.20 -0.07 -4.03
CA SER A 262 -32.43 -0.10 -3.22
C SER A 262 -32.30 -1.21 -2.20
#